data_AF-A0A2V4PN61-F1
#
_entry.id   AF-A0A2V4PN61-F1
#
_cell.length_a   1.000
_cell.length_b   1.000
_cell.length_c   1.000
_cell.angle_alpha   90.00
_cell.angle_beta   90.00
_cell.angle_gamma   90.00
#
_symmetry.space_group_name_H-M   'P 1'
#
loop_
_entity.id
_entity.type
_entity.pdbx_description
1 polymer ?
#
loop_
_entity_poly.entity_id
_entity_poly.type
_entity_poly.pdbx_seq_one_letter_code
_entity_poly.pdbx_strand_id
1 'polypeptide(L)'
;MELVHAESTDRGAAYAYWKTDLHRPEVLVWSGPHRVTATLEERGADGTLVLSVPEPQRLAVLRPGRRLAIAFRADAARLRRRRLVPLFTTDYSLDEQAGRIVVRLSAGLGAHRTRPLPRPIPARLDSTVLFGRRQEVELLRLSPYQGQFTTDDPGRCLAPGMAVVLDAWLPWLGHWRLTVQLTDCRQEAAATRFGFRIVDRASMRTSATVLAGTDPGFGFAELRDTGVRPSLMTRYLSVRTVADDLTYRQALDVRLAGNQRFGRLAGVQDTTEVADELDAHAVTFLCLLGEKPVGTGRVVVNGGDRALSEIETGTVGLPLHIWRGRFVEVSRLAIDPAHRGAGVVLALFRETARLAFNLDCRYLVLDAIEKLVPAYERIGGKRLPIVKTHPYSKETVHVMAIDIGQELGRLGRRWLPWQVVFGPVVDHHMRTSSPDALTRLVRGPRTALFWVKRTVSRLH
;
A
#
# COMPACT_ATOMS: atom_id res chain seq x y z
N MET A 1 37.20 8.97 22.49
CA MET A 1 36.29 8.39 21.47
C MET A 1 37.08 8.23 20.17
N GLU A 2 37.64 7.05 19.91
CA GLU A 2 38.31 6.76 18.63
C GLU A 2 37.34 6.02 17.73
N LEU A 3 37.02 6.65 16.61
CA LEU A 3 36.28 6.04 15.52
C LEU A 3 37.23 5.03 14.86
N VAL A 4 37.03 3.73 15.10
CA VAL A 4 37.92 2.69 14.55
C VAL A 4 37.81 2.61 13.03
N HIS A 5 36.61 2.90 12.50
CA HIS A 5 36.38 3.02 11.07
C HIS A 5 35.05 3.74 10.81
N ALA A 6 35.07 4.75 9.94
CA ALA A 6 33.86 5.20 9.25
C ALA A 6 34.05 5.07 7.75
N GLU A 7 33.54 3.99 7.19
CA GLU A 7 33.30 3.96 5.75
C GLU A 7 32.12 4.86 5.42
N SER A 8 32.39 5.82 4.54
CA SER A 8 31.39 6.67 3.89
C SER A 8 31.24 6.10 2.49
N THR A 9 30.19 5.32 2.25
CA THR A 9 29.92 4.78 0.91
C THR A 9 29.22 5.81 0.02
N ASP A 10 28.70 6.90 0.60
CA ASP A 10 28.16 8.07 -0.10
C ASP A 10 28.18 9.34 0.79
N ARG A 11 27.95 10.53 0.23
CA ARG A 11 27.91 11.83 0.94
C ARG A 11 26.79 11.93 2.01
N GLY A 12 25.89 10.95 2.11
CA GLY A 12 24.71 10.99 3.00
C GLY A 12 24.66 9.95 4.13
N ALA A 13 25.53 8.94 4.15
CA ALA A 13 25.50 7.87 5.14
C ALA A 13 26.91 7.47 5.57
N ALA A 14 27.10 7.30 6.87
CA ALA A 14 28.34 6.80 7.43
C ALA A 14 28.06 5.72 8.45
N TYR A 15 28.83 4.65 8.36
CA TYR A 15 28.84 3.60 9.35
C TYR A 15 29.79 3.98 10.47
N ALA A 16 29.43 3.69 11.72
CA ALA A 16 30.31 3.87 12.86
C ALA A 16 30.49 2.53 13.54
N TYR A 17 31.72 2.01 13.51
CA TYR A 17 32.15 0.91 14.36
C TYR A 17 32.77 1.50 15.63
N TRP A 18 32.36 0.99 16.79
CA TRP A 18 32.76 1.50 18.09
C TRP A 18 33.80 0.59 18.73
N LYS A 19 34.98 1.13 19.09
CA LYS A 19 35.82 0.56 20.16
C LYS A 19 35.19 1.00 21.48
N THR A 20 34.74 0.06 22.30
CA THR A 20 33.96 0.31 23.51
C THR A 20 34.79 0.45 24.79
N ASP A 21 36.10 0.68 24.67
CA ASP A 21 36.97 0.63 25.85
C ASP A 21 36.80 1.84 26.78
N LEU A 22 36.06 2.88 26.38
CA LEU A 22 35.77 4.05 27.22
C LEU A 22 34.35 4.62 26.98
N HIS A 23 33.55 4.59 28.06
CA HIS A 23 32.24 5.20 28.31
C HIS A 23 30.99 4.49 27.79
N ARG A 24 30.00 4.38 28.69
CA ARG A 24 28.63 3.90 28.46
C ARG A 24 27.90 4.84 27.48
N PRO A 25 27.73 4.50 26.19
CA PRO A 25 27.15 5.43 25.22
C PRO A 25 25.66 5.67 25.50
N GLU A 26 25.20 6.90 25.28
CA GLU A 26 23.78 7.22 25.27
C GLU A 26 23.12 6.57 24.05
N VAL A 27 21.97 5.96 24.25
CA VAL A 27 21.21 5.22 23.25
C VAL A 27 19.79 5.74 23.24
N LEU A 28 19.35 6.25 22.10
CA LEU A 28 17.94 6.58 21.91
C LEU A 28 17.18 5.30 21.55
N VAL A 29 16.17 4.99 22.34
CA VAL A 29 15.32 3.81 22.18
C VAL A 29 13.90 4.25 21.88
N TRP A 30 13.22 3.64 20.90
CA TRP A 30 11.82 3.98 20.63
C TRP A 30 10.99 2.82 20.11
N SER A 31 9.70 2.86 20.43
CA SER A 31 8.67 1.93 19.97
C SER A 31 7.47 2.74 19.47
N GLY A 32 7.25 2.74 18.15
CA GLY A 32 6.26 3.62 17.52
C GLY A 32 6.57 5.11 17.74
N PRO A 33 5.61 5.91 18.27
CA PRO A 33 5.83 7.34 18.54
C PRO A 33 6.60 7.62 19.85
N HIS A 34 6.73 6.63 20.74
CA HIS A 34 7.29 6.81 22.07
C HIS A 34 8.81 6.64 22.06
N ARG A 35 9.53 7.58 22.67
CA ARG A 35 10.99 7.59 22.73
C ARG A 35 11.49 7.70 24.16
N VAL A 36 12.56 6.99 24.45
CA VAL A 36 13.23 6.94 25.74
C VAL A 36 14.74 7.04 25.50
N THR A 37 15.42 7.82 26.32
CA THR A 37 16.88 7.85 26.34
C THR A 37 17.37 6.80 27.32
N ALA A 38 18.31 5.97 26.88
CA ALA A 38 18.95 4.93 27.66
C ALA A 38 20.48 5.07 27.56
N THR A 39 21.19 4.26 28.32
CA THR A 39 22.64 4.20 28.37
C THR A 39 23.05 2.74 28.24
N LEU A 40 23.95 2.40 27.30
CA LEU A 40 24.43 1.01 27.16
C LEU A 40 25.31 0.67 28.36
N GLU A 41 24.86 -0.29 29.19
CA GLU A 41 25.60 -0.80 30.34
C GLU A 41 26.52 -1.96 29.96
N GLU A 42 26.01 -2.88 29.16
CA GLU A 42 26.71 -4.14 28.84
C GLU A 42 26.44 -4.57 27.40
N ARG A 43 27.44 -5.22 26.79
CA ARG A 43 27.34 -5.87 25.48
C ARG A 43 27.85 -7.30 25.60
N GLY A 44 26.95 -8.27 25.42
CA GLY A 44 27.28 -9.68 25.31
C GLY A 44 27.93 -10.03 23.97
N ALA A 45 28.77 -11.07 23.98
CA ALA A 45 29.41 -11.62 22.77
C ALA A 45 28.40 -12.21 21.78
N ASP A 46 27.22 -12.58 22.26
CA ASP A 46 26.08 -13.09 21.50
C ASP A 46 25.25 -12.00 20.80
N GLY A 47 25.63 -10.72 20.97
CA GLY A 47 24.89 -9.57 20.46
C GLY A 47 23.81 -9.04 21.41
N THR A 48 23.74 -9.55 22.64
CA THR A 48 22.90 -8.96 23.68
C THR A 48 23.39 -7.57 24.08
N LEU A 49 22.49 -6.58 24.19
CA LEU A 49 22.74 -5.25 24.70
C LEU A 49 21.89 -5.04 25.96
N VAL A 50 22.50 -4.61 27.06
CA VAL A 50 21.78 -4.19 28.26
C VAL A 50 21.80 -2.67 28.30
N LEU A 51 20.62 -2.06 28.23
CA LEU A 51 20.45 -0.60 28.27
C LEU A 51 19.78 -0.21 29.59
N SER A 52 20.28 0.84 30.24
CA SER A 52 19.69 1.42 31.45
C SER A 52 18.98 2.73 31.13
N VAL A 53 17.76 2.88 31.62
CA VAL A 53 16.92 4.07 31.47
C VAL A 53 16.90 4.82 32.81
N PRO A 54 17.32 6.10 32.85
CA PRO A 54 17.41 6.87 34.11
C PRO A 54 16.08 7.04 34.86
N GLU A 55 14.96 7.00 34.13
CA GLU A 55 13.60 7.10 34.66
C GLU A 55 12.84 5.80 34.35
N PRO A 56 12.88 4.77 35.22
CA PRO A 56 12.30 3.45 34.94
C PRO A 56 10.82 3.50 34.54
N GLN A 57 10.05 4.44 35.09
CA GLN A 57 8.65 4.69 34.73
C GLN A 57 8.43 5.01 33.24
N ARG A 58 9.46 5.46 32.52
CA ARG A 58 9.39 5.67 31.06
C ARG A 58 9.42 4.38 30.27
N LEU A 59 9.75 3.23 30.86
CA LEU A 59 9.70 1.96 30.16
C LEU A 59 8.26 1.51 29.86
N ALA A 60 7.29 1.91 30.69
CA ALA A 60 5.88 1.56 30.50
C ALA A 60 5.30 2.05 29.15
N VAL A 61 5.90 3.06 28.51
CA VAL A 61 5.48 3.52 27.17
C VAL A 61 6.01 2.65 26.03
N LEU A 62 7.05 1.84 26.29
CA LEU A 62 7.58 0.87 25.35
C LEU A 62 6.76 -0.42 25.48
N ARG A 63 5.71 -0.60 24.67
CA ARG A 63 4.87 -1.80 24.77
C ARG A 63 5.66 -3.06 24.36
N PRO A 64 5.74 -4.11 25.21
CA PRO A 64 6.26 -5.42 24.80
C PRO A 64 5.52 -5.94 23.56
N GLY A 65 6.24 -6.60 22.64
CA GLY A 65 5.67 -7.13 21.40
C GLY A 65 5.59 -6.15 20.22
N ARG A 66 5.96 -4.87 20.42
CA ARG A 66 6.17 -3.91 19.32
C ARG A 66 7.64 -3.82 18.96
N ARG A 67 7.96 -3.32 17.77
CA ARG A 67 9.34 -3.22 17.33
C ARG A 67 10.09 -2.11 18.07
N LEU A 68 11.24 -2.46 18.64
CA LEU A 68 12.16 -1.54 19.28
C LEU A 68 13.20 -1.05 18.27
N ALA A 69 13.42 0.25 18.23
CA ALA A 69 14.45 0.90 17.45
C ALA A 69 15.49 1.53 18.39
N ILE A 70 16.76 1.42 18.03
CA ILE A 70 17.91 1.70 18.90
C ILE A 70 18.91 2.48 18.08
N ALA A 71 19.20 3.72 18.47
CA ALA A 71 20.24 4.52 17.84
C ALA A 71 21.24 5.02 18.88
N PHE A 72 22.50 4.66 18.71
CA PHE A 72 23.59 5.17 19.52
C PHE A 72 23.78 6.66 19.22
N ARG A 73 23.73 7.50 20.26
CA ARG A 73 24.12 8.90 20.15
C ARG A 73 25.62 8.96 20.28
N ALA A 74 26.24 9.51 19.25
CA ALA A 74 27.64 9.86 19.31
C ALA A 74 27.81 11.33 19.68
N ASP A 75 28.97 11.66 20.21
CA ASP A 75 29.34 13.01 20.62
C ASP A 75 28.99 14.03 19.51
N ALA A 76 28.09 14.95 19.86
CA ALA A 76 27.44 15.88 18.95
C ALA A 76 28.43 16.81 18.25
N ALA A 77 29.64 16.98 18.78
CA ALA A 77 30.67 17.80 18.15
C ALA A 77 31.28 17.15 16.89
N ARG A 78 31.41 15.81 16.84
CA ARG A 78 32.09 15.10 15.73
C ARG A 78 31.16 14.55 14.65
N LEU A 79 29.86 14.36 14.95
CA LEU A 79 28.92 13.65 14.05
C LEU A 79 27.74 14.49 13.54
N ARG A 80 27.81 15.83 13.67
CA ARG A 80 26.82 16.82 13.18
C ARG A 80 26.36 16.65 11.72
N ARG A 81 27.04 15.84 10.90
CA ARG A 81 26.74 15.64 9.48
C ARG A 81 26.28 14.24 9.09
N ARG A 82 26.20 13.26 10.00
CA ARG A 82 25.93 11.85 9.64
C ARG A 82 24.76 11.28 10.44
N ARG A 83 23.65 10.98 9.78
CA ARG A 83 22.49 10.30 10.39
C ARG A 83 22.81 8.82 10.58
N LEU A 84 23.04 8.41 11.82
CA LEU A 84 23.16 6.98 12.15
C LEU A 84 21.80 6.30 11.96
N VAL A 85 21.84 5.15 11.29
CA VAL A 85 20.64 4.36 11.03
C VAL A 85 20.34 3.53 12.27
N PRO A 86 19.10 3.54 12.76
CA PRO A 86 18.75 2.79 13.96
C PRO A 86 18.94 1.29 13.71
N LEU A 87 19.46 0.59 14.72
CA LEU A 87 19.27 -0.84 14.85
C LEU A 87 17.83 -1.11 15.26
N PHE A 88 17.28 -2.24 14.86
CA PHE A 88 15.92 -2.57 15.22
C PHE A 88 15.80 -4.04 15.59
N THR A 89 14.95 -4.32 16.57
CA THR A 89 14.70 -5.69 17.04
C THR A 89 13.27 -5.81 17.57
N THR A 90 12.78 -7.03 17.60
CA THR A 90 11.57 -7.42 18.33
C THR A 90 11.87 -8.37 19.48
N ASP A 91 13.13 -8.79 19.61
CA ASP A 91 13.61 -9.65 20.67
C ASP A 91 14.26 -8.76 21.74
N TYR A 92 13.42 -8.34 22.68
CA TYR A 92 13.84 -7.59 23.85
C TYR A 92 12.90 -7.89 25.03
N SER A 93 13.43 -7.76 26.23
CA SER A 93 12.66 -7.72 27.47
C SER A 93 12.84 -6.38 28.16
N LEU A 94 11.82 -6.01 28.93
CA LEU A 94 11.82 -4.81 29.76
C LEU A 94 11.80 -5.24 31.22
N ASP A 95 12.71 -4.70 32.00
CA ASP A 95 12.69 -4.77 33.45
C ASP A 95 12.33 -3.37 33.96
N GLU A 96 11.02 -3.17 34.18
CA GLU A 96 10.47 -1.89 34.61
C GLU A 96 10.94 -1.50 36.02
N GLN A 97 11.27 -2.46 36.88
CA GLN A 97 11.71 -2.21 38.25
C GLN A 97 13.17 -1.74 38.26
N ALA A 98 14.04 -2.39 37.48
CA ALA A 98 15.45 -2.02 37.39
C ALA A 98 15.71 -0.90 36.38
N GLY A 99 14.71 -0.46 35.61
CA GLY A 99 14.89 0.51 34.55
C GLY A 99 15.75 -0.04 33.39
N ARG A 100 15.69 -1.34 33.11
CA ARG A 100 16.54 -1.99 32.10
C ARG A 100 15.79 -2.46 30.87
N ILE A 101 16.48 -2.39 29.74
CA ILE A 101 16.07 -2.97 28.47
C ILE A 101 17.13 -3.98 28.08
N VAL A 102 16.78 -5.25 28.03
CA VAL A 102 17.68 -6.29 27.51
C VAL A 102 17.28 -6.55 26.07
N VAL A 103 18.15 -6.19 25.16
CA VAL A 103 17.95 -6.33 23.72
C VAL A 103 18.80 -7.46 23.22
N ARG A 104 18.20 -8.45 22.58
CA ARG A 104 18.97 -9.48 21.87
C ARG A 104 19.04 -9.08 20.42
N LEU A 105 20.21 -8.59 20.01
CA LEU A 105 20.52 -8.49 18.59
C LEU A 105 21.07 -9.86 18.21
N SER A 106 20.22 -10.73 17.66
CA SER A 106 20.67 -12.00 17.09
C SER A 106 21.92 -11.71 16.23
N ALA A 107 22.99 -12.51 16.39
CA ALA A 107 24.30 -12.38 15.73
C ALA A 107 24.24 -12.59 14.18
N GLY A 108 23.33 -11.86 13.56
CA GLY A 108 22.68 -12.14 12.29
C GLY A 108 21.33 -11.43 12.39
N LEU A 109 21.32 -10.13 12.11
CA LEU A 109 20.12 -9.28 12.13
C LEU A 109 18.96 -10.03 11.47
N GLY A 110 18.03 -10.52 12.30
CA GLY A 110 16.68 -10.92 11.95
C GLY A 110 16.47 -12.10 11.02
N ALA A 111 17.35 -13.12 10.93
CA ALA A 111 17.16 -14.31 10.06
C ALA A 111 15.73 -14.92 10.07
N HIS A 112 14.92 -14.67 11.10
CA HIS A 112 13.54 -15.15 11.24
C HIS A 112 12.41 -14.26 10.69
N ARG A 113 12.68 -13.16 9.95
CA ARG A 113 11.58 -12.29 9.45
C ARG A 113 11.68 -11.85 7.99
N THR A 114 12.50 -12.48 7.16
CA THR A 114 12.38 -12.32 5.70
C THR A 114 11.24 -13.18 5.17
N ARG A 115 10.43 -12.61 4.28
CA ARG A 115 9.33 -13.31 3.62
C ARG A 115 9.80 -13.77 2.24
N PRO A 116 9.45 -15.00 1.81
CA PRO A 116 9.73 -15.40 0.44
C PRO A 116 8.99 -14.48 -0.52
N LEU A 117 9.67 -14.03 -1.57
CA LEU A 117 9.01 -13.35 -2.68
C LEU A 117 8.23 -14.39 -3.49
N PRO A 118 7.01 -14.09 -3.99
CA PRO A 118 6.23 -15.05 -4.79
C PRO A 118 7.00 -15.60 -5.99
N ARG A 119 7.89 -14.77 -6.54
CA ARG A 119 8.86 -15.11 -7.57
C ARG A 119 10.18 -14.41 -7.24
N PRO A 120 11.34 -15.03 -7.55
CA PRO A 120 12.61 -14.32 -7.52
C PRO A 120 12.53 -13.04 -8.35
N ILE A 121 13.08 -11.94 -7.84
CA ILE A 121 13.16 -10.68 -8.57
C ILE A 121 14.59 -10.52 -9.10
N PRO A 122 14.79 -10.55 -10.44
CA PRO A 122 16.09 -10.23 -11.02
C PRO A 122 16.52 -8.83 -10.62
N ALA A 123 17.76 -8.71 -10.18
CA ALA A 123 18.36 -7.47 -9.75
C ALA A 123 19.83 -7.42 -10.18
N ARG A 124 20.37 -6.21 -10.15
CA ARG A 124 21.78 -5.92 -10.40
C ARG A 124 22.41 -5.46 -9.11
N LEU A 125 23.55 -6.04 -8.79
CA LEU A 125 24.39 -5.61 -7.70
C LEU A 125 25.47 -4.69 -8.26
N ASP A 126 25.56 -3.49 -7.69
CA ASP A 126 26.59 -2.49 -7.96
C ASP A 126 27.33 -2.16 -6.66
N SER A 127 28.65 -2.11 -6.73
CA SER A 127 29.49 -1.63 -5.63
C SER A 127 30.84 -1.19 -6.17
N THR A 128 31.45 -0.19 -5.52
CA THR A 128 32.82 0.24 -5.81
C THR A 128 33.83 -0.90 -5.63
N VAL A 129 33.56 -1.84 -4.72
CA VAL A 129 34.40 -3.03 -4.48
C VAL A 129 34.33 -4.05 -5.61
N LEU A 130 33.34 -3.93 -6.51
CA LEU A 130 33.27 -4.72 -7.73
C LEU A 130 34.09 -4.14 -8.88
N PHE A 131 34.85 -3.05 -8.66
CA PHE A 131 35.67 -2.40 -9.70
C PHE A 131 34.87 -2.03 -10.96
N GLY A 132 33.64 -1.57 -10.79
CA GLY A 132 32.74 -1.19 -11.89
C GLY A 132 32.08 -2.38 -12.62
N ARG A 133 32.31 -3.62 -12.16
CA ARG A 133 31.56 -4.78 -12.65
C ARG A 133 30.16 -4.76 -12.06
N ARG A 134 29.16 -4.98 -12.91
CA ARG A 134 27.78 -5.22 -12.50
C ARG A 134 27.55 -6.71 -12.45
N GLN A 135 26.88 -7.17 -11.39
CA GLN A 135 26.61 -8.58 -11.18
C GLN A 135 25.12 -8.80 -11.15
N GLU A 136 24.63 -9.73 -11.96
CA GLU A 136 23.23 -10.14 -11.90
C GLU A 136 23.01 -11.03 -10.68
N VAL A 137 21.92 -10.77 -9.96
CA VAL A 137 21.52 -11.48 -8.75
C VAL A 137 20.02 -11.72 -8.76
N GLU A 138 19.56 -12.71 -8.00
CA GLU A 138 18.14 -12.96 -7.82
C GLU A 138 17.73 -12.70 -6.38
N LEU A 139 16.86 -11.72 -6.16
CA LEU A 139 16.28 -11.47 -4.83
C LEU A 139 15.23 -12.53 -4.53
N LEU A 140 15.45 -13.30 -3.46
CA LEU A 140 14.61 -14.44 -3.09
C LEU A 140 13.67 -14.10 -1.93
N ARG A 141 14.16 -13.35 -0.96
CA ARG A 141 13.42 -13.03 0.27
C ARG A 141 13.63 -11.59 0.65
N LEU A 142 12.59 -10.98 1.18
CA LEU A 142 12.63 -9.58 1.58
C LEU A 142 11.85 -9.38 2.89
N SER A 143 12.36 -8.49 3.72
CA SER A 143 11.62 -7.77 4.76
C SER A 143 11.93 -6.29 4.57
N PRO A 144 11.20 -5.38 5.23
CA PRO A 144 11.50 -3.96 5.12
C PRO A 144 12.94 -3.59 5.54
N TYR A 145 13.68 -4.49 6.20
CA TYR A 145 14.98 -4.19 6.81
C TYR A 145 16.13 -5.09 6.35
N GLN A 146 15.85 -6.11 5.56
CA GLN A 146 16.82 -7.16 5.25
C GLN A 146 16.25 -8.04 4.14
N GLY A 147 17.08 -8.88 3.55
CA GLY A 147 16.65 -9.82 2.54
C GLY A 147 17.73 -10.84 2.24
N GLN A 148 17.47 -11.62 1.20
CA GLN A 148 18.40 -12.60 0.67
C GLN A 148 18.40 -12.55 -0.84
N PHE A 149 19.57 -12.66 -1.44
CA PHE A 149 19.73 -12.89 -2.88
C PHE A 149 20.67 -14.06 -3.15
N THR A 150 20.57 -14.62 -4.35
CA THR A 150 21.51 -15.60 -4.89
C THR A 150 22.26 -15.02 -6.08
N THR A 151 23.46 -15.54 -6.30
CA THR A 151 24.28 -15.19 -7.47
C THR A 151 25.18 -16.36 -7.84
N ASP A 152 25.49 -16.47 -9.14
CA ASP A 152 26.30 -17.55 -9.70
C ASP A 152 27.81 -17.30 -9.54
N ASP A 153 28.21 -16.15 -9.01
CA ASP A 153 29.64 -15.84 -8.82
C ASP A 153 30.22 -16.67 -7.65
N PRO A 154 31.29 -17.46 -7.89
CA PRO A 154 31.92 -18.34 -6.91
C PRO A 154 32.75 -17.61 -5.82
N GLY A 155 32.28 -16.47 -5.32
CA GLY A 155 32.72 -15.93 -4.04
C GLY A 155 34.03 -15.14 -4.03
N ARG A 156 34.47 -14.55 -5.16
CA ARG A 156 35.74 -13.79 -5.19
C ARG A 156 35.60 -12.28 -4.94
N CYS A 157 34.42 -11.69 -5.10
CA CYS A 157 34.26 -10.24 -4.99
C CYS A 157 33.29 -9.77 -3.88
N LEU A 158 32.49 -10.66 -3.29
CA LEU A 158 31.50 -10.32 -2.28
C LEU A 158 31.80 -10.99 -0.95
N ALA A 159 31.80 -10.21 0.13
CA ALA A 159 32.03 -10.69 1.48
C ALA A 159 31.04 -10.03 2.47
N PRO A 160 30.67 -10.73 3.57
CA PRO A 160 29.95 -10.11 4.67
C PRO A 160 30.63 -8.82 5.15
N GLY A 161 29.84 -7.81 5.47
CA GLY A 161 30.30 -6.47 5.84
C GLY A 161 30.36 -5.48 4.67
N MET A 162 30.42 -5.94 3.42
CA MET A 162 30.45 -5.05 2.26
C MET A 162 29.12 -4.29 2.09
N ALA A 163 29.22 -3.00 1.78
CA ALA A 163 28.10 -2.20 1.34
C ALA A 163 27.94 -2.29 -0.17
N VAL A 164 26.71 -2.59 -0.60
CA VAL A 164 26.37 -2.76 -2.02
C VAL A 164 25.03 -2.08 -2.30
N VAL A 165 24.78 -1.79 -3.57
CA VAL A 165 23.49 -1.30 -4.07
C VAL A 165 22.86 -2.41 -4.89
N LEU A 166 21.60 -2.71 -4.57
CA LEU A 166 20.76 -3.58 -5.37
C LEU A 166 19.83 -2.71 -6.21
N ASP A 167 19.94 -2.83 -7.52
CA ASP A 167 19.15 -2.14 -8.53
C ASP A 167 18.20 -3.14 -9.19
N ALA A 168 16.90 -2.87 -9.17
CA ALA A 168 15.92 -3.77 -9.75
C ALA A 168 14.79 -3.00 -10.43
N TRP A 169 14.01 -3.72 -11.23
CA TRP A 169 12.86 -3.18 -11.93
C TRP A 169 11.64 -4.07 -11.74
N LEU A 170 10.49 -3.46 -11.47
CA LEU A 170 9.19 -4.14 -11.51
C LEU A 170 8.25 -3.35 -12.42
N PRO A 171 7.39 -4.00 -13.22
CA PRO A 171 6.50 -3.32 -14.16
C PRO A 171 5.65 -2.21 -13.53
N TRP A 172 5.16 -2.44 -12.30
CA TRP A 172 4.26 -1.53 -11.59
C TRP A 172 4.98 -0.51 -10.70
N LEU A 173 6.22 -0.79 -10.27
CA LEU A 173 7.00 0.08 -9.38
C LEU A 173 7.99 0.96 -10.16
N GLY A 174 8.37 0.53 -11.36
CA GLY A 174 9.48 1.08 -12.12
C GLY A 174 10.84 0.61 -11.58
N HIS A 175 11.88 1.41 -11.86
CA HIS A 175 13.22 1.15 -11.36
C HIS A 175 13.35 1.56 -9.89
N TRP A 176 14.00 0.72 -9.08
CA TRP A 176 14.19 0.98 -7.66
C TRP A 176 15.55 0.50 -7.17
N ARG A 177 15.98 1.05 -6.03
CA ARG A 177 17.29 0.81 -5.44
C ARG A 177 17.17 0.47 -3.97
N LEU A 178 18.01 -0.45 -3.50
CA LEU A 178 18.26 -0.71 -2.10
C LEU A 178 19.74 -0.60 -1.80
N THR A 179 20.12 0.32 -0.91
CA THR A 179 21.44 0.29 -0.28
C THR A 179 21.42 -0.75 0.83
N VAL A 180 22.33 -1.71 0.77
CA VAL A 180 22.38 -2.83 1.71
C VAL A 180 23.80 -3.11 2.16
N GLN A 181 23.94 -3.77 3.31
CA GLN A 181 25.20 -4.34 3.76
C GLN A 181 25.04 -5.86 3.84
N LEU A 182 25.98 -6.59 3.24
CA LEU A 182 25.99 -8.05 3.30
C LEU A 182 26.22 -8.51 4.74
N THR A 183 25.45 -9.49 5.21
CA THR A 183 25.50 -9.97 6.59
C THR A 183 26.01 -11.39 6.71
N ASP A 184 25.74 -12.23 5.70
CA ASP A 184 26.23 -13.61 5.65
C ASP A 184 26.46 -14.03 4.20
N CYS A 185 27.17 -15.15 4.03
CA CYS A 185 27.43 -15.81 2.76
C CYS A 185 27.36 -17.32 3.00
N ARG A 186 26.61 -18.03 2.16
CA ARG A 186 26.50 -19.49 2.19
C ARG A 186 26.64 -20.03 0.78
N GLN A 187 27.56 -20.97 0.60
CA GLN A 187 27.71 -21.67 -0.66
C GLN A 187 26.67 -22.79 -0.74
N GLU A 188 25.83 -22.75 -1.79
CA GLU A 188 24.86 -23.79 -2.11
C GLU A 188 25.29 -24.50 -3.39
N ALA A 189 24.73 -25.69 -3.68
CA ALA A 189 25.20 -26.55 -4.76
C ALA A 189 25.19 -25.89 -6.16
N ALA A 190 24.32 -24.90 -6.39
CA ALA A 190 24.15 -24.24 -7.69
C ALA A 190 24.44 -22.73 -7.67
N ALA A 191 24.55 -22.10 -6.50
CA ALA A 191 24.70 -20.65 -6.38
C ALA A 191 25.27 -20.26 -5.00
N THR A 192 25.80 -19.06 -4.90
CA THR A 192 26.15 -18.45 -3.62
C THR A 192 24.96 -17.62 -3.10
N ARG A 193 24.50 -17.90 -1.88
CA ARG A 193 23.42 -17.15 -1.22
C ARG A 193 24.00 -16.14 -0.25
N PHE A 194 23.54 -14.89 -0.35
CA PHE A 194 23.91 -13.80 0.55
C PHE A 194 22.69 -13.27 1.30
N GLY A 195 22.81 -13.18 2.62
CA GLY A 195 21.95 -12.35 3.45
C GLY A 195 22.41 -10.90 3.44
N PHE A 196 21.47 -9.97 3.54
CA PHE A 196 21.79 -8.55 3.65
C PHE A 196 20.85 -7.83 4.62
N ARG A 197 21.34 -6.71 5.17
CA ARG A 197 20.55 -5.72 5.90
C ARG A 197 20.40 -4.44 5.08
N ILE A 198 19.23 -3.83 5.14
CA ILE A 198 18.96 -2.53 4.52
C ILE A 198 19.48 -1.43 5.44
N VAL A 199 20.32 -0.56 4.90
CA VAL A 199 21.12 0.39 5.69
C VAL A 199 20.54 1.78 5.74
N ASP A 200 19.49 2.10 4.97
CA ASP A 200 18.92 3.45 4.96
C ASP A 200 17.38 3.45 4.93
N ARG A 201 16.80 4.60 5.30
CA ARG A 201 15.35 4.75 5.40
C ARG A 201 14.65 4.77 4.04
N ALA A 202 15.29 5.29 2.99
CA ALA A 202 14.69 5.32 1.65
C ALA A 202 14.56 3.88 1.12
N SER A 203 15.64 3.10 1.19
CA SER A 203 15.69 1.68 0.85
C SER A 203 14.68 0.87 1.67
N MET A 204 14.55 1.15 2.97
CA MET A 204 13.53 0.50 3.81
C MET A 204 12.10 0.75 3.30
N ARG A 205 11.80 2.00 2.92
CA ARG A 205 10.48 2.37 2.38
C ARG A 205 10.24 1.70 1.02
N THR A 206 11.27 1.65 0.17
CA THR A 206 11.24 0.94 -1.11
C THR A 206 10.94 -0.54 -0.90
N SER A 207 11.68 -1.21 -0.02
CA SER A 207 11.47 -2.62 0.32
C SER A 207 10.06 -2.88 0.87
N ALA A 208 9.59 -2.05 1.80
CA ALA A 208 8.21 -2.14 2.31
C ALA A 208 7.16 -1.93 1.21
N THR A 209 7.45 -1.08 0.22
CA THR A 209 6.58 -0.87 -0.95
C THR A 209 6.55 -2.11 -1.84
N VAL A 210 7.71 -2.71 -2.14
CA VAL A 210 7.81 -3.98 -2.89
C VAL A 210 6.99 -5.06 -2.19
N LEU A 211 7.14 -5.23 -0.87
CA LEU A 211 6.38 -6.21 -0.10
C LEU A 211 4.88 -5.92 -0.12
N ALA A 212 4.47 -4.66 0.03
CA ALA A 212 3.06 -4.28 -0.04
C ALA A 212 2.42 -4.62 -1.41
N GLY A 213 3.19 -4.63 -2.49
CA GLY A 213 2.72 -5.00 -3.82
C GLY A 213 2.92 -6.45 -4.25
N THR A 214 3.66 -7.27 -3.48
CA THR A 214 4.01 -8.66 -3.86
C THR A 214 3.64 -9.73 -2.82
N ASP A 215 3.91 -9.53 -1.52
CA ASP A 215 3.72 -10.56 -0.48
C ASP A 215 2.29 -10.63 0.09
N PRO A 216 1.48 -11.68 -0.12
CA PRO A 216 0.07 -11.72 0.28
C PRO A 216 -0.20 -11.40 1.76
N GLY A 217 0.74 -11.72 2.65
CA GLY A 217 0.62 -11.44 4.07
C GLY A 217 1.04 -10.04 4.52
N PHE A 218 1.51 -9.15 3.62
CA PHE A 218 2.01 -7.82 3.97
C PHE A 218 1.03 -6.75 3.52
N GLY A 219 0.22 -6.24 4.46
CA GLY A 219 -0.81 -5.23 4.21
C GLY A 219 -0.46 -3.84 4.73
N PHE A 220 -1.48 -2.98 4.83
CA PHE A 220 -1.31 -1.61 5.29
C PHE A 220 -1.06 -1.47 6.79
N ALA A 221 -1.37 -2.50 7.59
CA ALA A 221 -0.99 -2.52 9.00
C ALA A 221 0.53 -2.63 9.14
N GLU A 222 1.13 -3.63 8.50
CA GLU A 222 2.58 -3.85 8.46
C GLU A 222 3.29 -2.65 7.85
N LEU A 223 2.75 -2.08 6.77
CA LEU A 223 3.30 -0.88 6.15
C LEU A 223 3.36 0.31 7.13
N ARG A 224 2.32 0.51 7.96
CA ARG A 224 2.32 1.54 9.01
C ARG A 224 3.35 1.26 10.09
N ASP A 225 3.54 0.00 10.47
CA ASP A 225 4.55 -0.40 11.46
C ASP A 225 5.98 -0.14 10.98
N THR A 226 6.20 -0.09 9.65
CA THR A 226 7.47 0.36 9.07
C THR A 226 7.66 1.88 9.04
N GLY A 227 6.62 2.64 9.38
CA GLY A 227 6.60 4.10 9.28
C GLY A 227 6.38 4.62 7.85
N VAL A 228 5.86 3.78 6.95
CA VAL A 228 5.40 4.18 5.61
C VAL A 228 3.90 4.49 5.66
N ARG A 229 3.49 5.61 5.06
CA ARG A 229 2.08 6.00 5.00
C ARG A 229 1.38 5.22 3.86
N PRO A 230 0.25 4.52 4.12
CA PRO A 230 -0.49 3.82 3.07
C PRO A 230 -0.95 4.69 1.91
N SER A 231 -1.21 5.99 2.15
CA SER A 231 -1.60 6.93 1.08
C SER A 231 -0.55 7.11 -0.02
N LEU A 232 0.72 6.76 0.24
CA LEU A 232 1.77 6.76 -0.78
C LEU A 232 1.62 5.59 -1.76
N MET A 233 0.87 4.54 -1.38
CA MET A 233 0.65 3.37 -2.23
C MET A 233 -0.43 3.62 -3.29
N THR A 234 -1.27 4.65 -3.11
CA THR A 234 -2.36 4.97 -4.04
C THR A 234 -1.89 5.20 -5.48
N ARG A 235 -0.66 5.67 -5.67
CA ARG A 235 -0.06 5.88 -7.02
C ARG A 235 0.32 4.58 -7.74
N TYR A 236 0.38 3.47 -7.00
CA TYR A 236 0.71 2.13 -7.53
C TYR A 236 -0.54 1.26 -7.66
N LEU A 237 -1.72 1.82 -7.38
CA LEU A 237 -2.98 1.15 -7.66
C LEU A 237 -3.22 1.17 -9.15
N SER A 238 -3.48 0.00 -9.71
CA SER A 238 -4.04 -0.15 -11.06
C SER A 238 -5.42 -0.79 -10.95
N VAL A 239 -6.26 -0.55 -11.94
CA VAL A 239 -7.55 -1.22 -12.04
C VAL A 239 -7.66 -1.76 -13.45
N ARG A 240 -8.00 -3.04 -13.56
CA ARG A 240 -8.20 -3.72 -14.84
C ARG A 240 -9.61 -4.28 -14.91
N THR A 241 -10.12 -4.37 -16.14
CA THR A 241 -11.32 -5.17 -16.41
C THR A 241 -10.95 -6.65 -16.32
N VAL A 242 -11.76 -7.43 -15.63
CA VAL A 242 -11.62 -8.89 -15.57
C VAL A 242 -11.95 -9.45 -16.96
N ALA A 243 -11.05 -10.24 -17.52
CA ALA A 243 -11.16 -10.77 -18.88
C ALA A 243 -11.00 -12.30 -18.95
N ASP A 244 -10.65 -12.95 -17.84
CA ASP A 244 -10.37 -14.38 -17.77
C ASP A 244 -10.81 -14.97 -16.42
N ASP A 245 -11.00 -16.28 -16.37
CA ASP A 245 -11.51 -17.00 -15.19
C ASP A 245 -10.60 -16.86 -13.97
N LEU A 246 -9.27 -16.78 -14.16
CA LEU A 246 -8.33 -16.65 -13.06
C LEU A 246 -8.50 -15.29 -12.38
N THR A 247 -8.59 -14.22 -13.16
CA THR A 247 -8.81 -12.88 -12.63
C THR A 247 -10.23 -12.68 -12.10
N TYR A 248 -11.20 -13.42 -12.62
CA TYR A 248 -12.55 -13.44 -12.06
C TYR A 248 -12.59 -14.11 -10.68
N ARG A 249 -11.93 -15.26 -10.50
CA ARG A 249 -11.80 -15.89 -9.17
C ARG A 249 -11.13 -14.96 -8.16
N GLN A 250 -10.05 -14.26 -8.56
CA GLN A 250 -9.42 -13.25 -7.70
C GLN A 250 -10.38 -12.14 -7.28
N ALA A 251 -11.29 -11.71 -8.18
CA ALA A 251 -12.32 -10.73 -7.84
C ALA A 251 -13.30 -11.30 -6.80
N LEU A 252 -13.76 -12.55 -6.97
CA LEU A 252 -14.63 -13.23 -6.02
C LEU A 252 -13.96 -13.42 -4.65
N ASP A 253 -12.68 -13.77 -4.62
CA ASP A 253 -11.91 -13.90 -3.37
C ASP A 253 -11.91 -12.58 -2.58
N VAL A 254 -11.68 -11.46 -3.26
CA VAL A 254 -11.74 -10.13 -2.64
C VAL A 254 -13.17 -9.77 -2.19
N ARG A 255 -14.20 -10.16 -2.96
CA ARG A 255 -15.61 -9.97 -2.56
C ARG A 255 -15.93 -10.74 -1.27
N LEU A 256 -15.51 -12.00 -1.19
CA LEU A 256 -15.72 -12.84 -0.02
C LEU A 256 -14.98 -12.28 1.20
N ALA A 257 -13.68 -12.01 1.08
CA ALA A 257 -12.86 -11.45 2.17
C ALA A 257 -13.42 -10.12 2.68
N GLY A 258 -13.87 -9.25 1.76
CA GLY A 258 -14.51 -7.99 2.09
C GLY A 258 -15.81 -8.16 2.88
N ASN A 259 -16.67 -9.11 2.51
CA ASN A 259 -17.92 -9.41 3.20
C ASN A 259 -17.70 -10.05 4.57
N GLN A 260 -16.82 -11.05 4.65
CA GLN A 260 -16.47 -11.76 5.90
C GLN A 260 -15.94 -10.82 6.97
N ARG A 261 -15.21 -9.77 6.58
CA ARG A 261 -14.73 -8.75 7.53
C ARG A 261 -15.83 -8.01 8.27
N PHE A 262 -17.04 -7.94 7.70
CA PHE A 262 -18.21 -7.35 8.32
C PHE A 262 -19.14 -8.41 8.96
N GLY A 263 -18.67 -9.64 9.11
CA GLY A 263 -19.47 -10.75 9.65
C GLY A 263 -20.51 -11.31 8.68
N ARG A 264 -20.45 -10.94 7.40
CA ARG A 264 -21.34 -11.45 6.34
C ARG A 264 -20.68 -12.66 5.70
N LEU A 265 -21.47 -13.66 5.27
CA LEU A 265 -20.94 -14.84 4.57
C LEU A 265 -19.84 -15.60 5.36
N ALA A 266 -19.90 -15.60 6.69
CA ALA A 266 -18.85 -16.16 7.54
C ALA A 266 -18.64 -17.68 7.37
N GLY A 267 -19.67 -18.41 6.92
CA GLY A 267 -19.60 -19.85 6.66
C GLY A 267 -19.21 -20.23 5.23
N VAL A 268 -19.15 -19.26 4.31
CA VAL A 268 -18.84 -19.51 2.89
C VAL A 268 -17.33 -19.69 2.74
N GLN A 269 -16.92 -20.83 2.16
CA GLN A 269 -15.53 -21.14 1.84
C GLN A 269 -15.28 -21.15 0.33
N ASP A 270 -16.26 -21.61 -0.45
CA ASP A 270 -16.19 -21.55 -1.91
C ASP A 270 -16.48 -20.13 -2.37
N THR A 271 -15.51 -19.52 -3.05
CA THR A 271 -15.64 -18.13 -3.50
C THR A 271 -16.62 -18.00 -4.67
N THR A 272 -16.97 -19.09 -5.36
CA THR A 272 -17.99 -19.06 -6.41
C THR A 272 -19.41 -18.80 -5.88
N GLU A 273 -19.68 -19.12 -4.61
CA GLU A 273 -20.98 -18.84 -3.96
C GLU A 273 -21.28 -17.34 -3.81
N VAL A 274 -20.27 -16.47 -3.99
CA VAL A 274 -20.48 -15.00 -3.93
C VAL A 274 -20.77 -14.39 -5.30
N ALA A 275 -20.79 -15.20 -6.36
CA ALA A 275 -21.28 -14.80 -7.68
C ALA A 275 -22.81 -14.81 -7.72
N ASP A 276 -23.39 -13.96 -8.55
CA ASP A 276 -24.83 -13.95 -8.81
C ASP A 276 -25.14 -13.86 -10.31
N GLU A 277 -26.42 -13.94 -10.66
CA GLU A 277 -26.90 -13.94 -12.04
C GLU A 277 -26.50 -12.68 -12.83
N LEU A 278 -26.30 -11.54 -12.16
CA LEU A 278 -25.92 -10.29 -12.81
C LEU A 278 -24.44 -10.25 -13.17
N ASP A 279 -23.61 -11.15 -12.63
CA ASP A 279 -22.19 -11.22 -13.02
C ASP A 279 -22.01 -11.57 -14.50
N ALA A 280 -22.93 -12.33 -15.10
CA ALA A 280 -22.92 -12.64 -16.54
C ALA A 280 -23.22 -11.42 -17.44
N HIS A 281 -23.83 -10.38 -16.87
CA HIS A 281 -24.26 -9.17 -17.59
C HIS A 281 -23.50 -7.92 -17.14
N ALA A 282 -22.36 -8.10 -16.47
CA ALA A 282 -21.63 -7.01 -15.86
C ALA A 282 -20.16 -6.96 -16.27
N VAL A 283 -19.62 -5.75 -16.23
CA VAL A 283 -18.18 -5.52 -16.28
C VAL A 283 -17.66 -5.56 -14.85
N THR A 284 -16.84 -6.57 -14.54
CA THR A 284 -16.14 -6.65 -13.25
C THR A 284 -14.76 -6.02 -13.35
N PHE A 285 -14.41 -5.23 -12.35
CA PHE A 285 -13.10 -4.61 -12.19
C PHE A 285 -12.33 -5.26 -11.05
N LEU A 286 -11.04 -5.45 -11.26
CA LEU A 286 -10.09 -5.85 -10.22
C LEU A 286 -9.09 -4.72 -9.99
N CYS A 287 -9.02 -4.22 -8.76
CA CYS A 287 -8.02 -3.26 -8.33
C CYS A 287 -6.81 -4.01 -7.76
N LEU A 288 -5.64 -3.71 -8.32
CA LEU A 288 -4.37 -4.30 -7.93
C LEU A 288 -3.48 -3.26 -7.23
N LEU A 289 -2.79 -3.68 -6.16
CA LEU A 289 -1.59 -3.00 -5.68
C LEU A 289 -0.39 -3.84 -6.09
N GLY A 290 0.34 -3.37 -7.11
CA GLY A 290 1.33 -4.21 -7.77
C GLY A 290 0.68 -5.44 -8.40
N GLU A 291 0.99 -6.62 -7.88
CA GLU A 291 0.42 -7.89 -8.34
C GLU A 291 -0.74 -8.39 -7.46
N LYS A 292 -1.00 -7.73 -6.32
CA LYS A 292 -2.01 -8.18 -5.36
C LYS A 292 -3.41 -7.66 -5.67
N PRO A 293 -4.43 -8.52 -5.72
CA PRO A 293 -5.82 -8.11 -5.61
C PRO A 293 -6.09 -7.40 -4.27
N VAL A 294 -6.50 -6.13 -4.32
CA VAL A 294 -6.81 -5.32 -3.12
C VAL A 294 -8.22 -4.75 -3.12
N GLY A 295 -8.91 -4.81 -4.24
CA GLY A 295 -10.29 -4.36 -4.36
C GLY A 295 -10.96 -4.91 -5.61
N THR A 296 -12.28 -4.87 -5.62
CA THR A 296 -13.11 -5.29 -6.74
C THR A 296 -14.35 -4.43 -6.79
N GLY A 297 -14.90 -4.25 -7.98
CA GLY A 297 -16.18 -3.59 -8.21
C GLY A 297 -16.88 -4.18 -9.42
N ARG A 298 -18.20 -4.05 -9.46
CA ARG A 298 -19.01 -4.50 -10.58
C ARG A 298 -19.80 -3.33 -11.14
N VAL A 299 -19.91 -3.28 -12.46
CA VAL A 299 -20.78 -2.35 -13.17
C VAL A 299 -21.71 -3.13 -14.07
N VAL A 300 -23.01 -3.09 -13.78
CA VAL A 300 -24.04 -3.70 -14.61
C VAL A 300 -24.49 -2.67 -15.65
N VAL A 301 -24.42 -3.05 -16.93
CA VAL A 301 -24.87 -2.21 -18.05
C VAL A 301 -26.23 -2.73 -18.49
N ASN A 302 -27.30 -2.15 -17.96
CA ASN A 302 -28.66 -2.62 -18.24
C ASN A 302 -29.14 -2.34 -19.67
N GLY A 303 -28.58 -1.33 -20.36
CA GLY A 303 -29.00 -0.99 -21.73
C GLY A 303 -30.48 -0.60 -21.88
N GLY A 304 -31.17 -0.27 -20.79
CA GLY A 304 -32.63 -0.05 -20.78
C GLY A 304 -33.46 -1.29 -20.43
N ASP A 305 -32.84 -2.46 -20.29
CA ASP A 305 -33.50 -3.68 -19.80
C ASP A 305 -33.68 -3.62 -18.28
N ARG A 306 -34.93 -3.63 -17.84
CA ARG A 306 -35.28 -3.57 -16.41
C ARG A 306 -34.95 -4.85 -15.67
N ALA A 307 -34.92 -5.99 -16.35
CA ALA A 307 -34.58 -7.28 -15.72
C ALA A 307 -33.13 -7.33 -15.23
N LEU A 308 -32.26 -6.49 -15.79
CA LEU A 308 -30.84 -6.41 -15.44
C LEU A 308 -30.53 -5.41 -14.31
N SER A 309 -31.54 -4.94 -13.58
CA SER A 309 -31.39 -3.97 -12.48
C SER A 309 -31.73 -4.62 -11.14
N GLU A 310 -30.74 -4.77 -10.25
CA GLU A 310 -30.91 -5.37 -8.90
C GLU A 310 -31.93 -4.58 -8.07
N ILE A 311 -32.11 -3.28 -8.40
CA ILE A 311 -33.05 -2.39 -7.73
C ILE A 311 -34.50 -2.59 -8.19
N GLU A 312 -34.75 -3.03 -9.43
CA GLU A 312 -36.13 -3.26 -9.88
C GLU A 312 -36.72 -4.50 -9.18
N THR A 313 -35.88 -5.49 -8.88
CA THR A 313 -36.27 -6.67 -8.12
C THR A 313 -36.53 -6.32 -6.66
N GLY A 314 -37.80 -6.40 -6.23
CA GLY A 314 -38.18 -6.26 -4.82
C GLY A 314 -38.30 -4.82 -4.30
N THR A 315 -38.34 -3.82 -5.18
CA THR A 315 -38.66 -2.42 -4.80
C THR A 315 -39.71 -1.79 -5.72
N VAL A 316 -40.05 -0.52 -5.50
CA VAL A 316 -40.94 0.26 -6.38
C VAL A 316 -40.30 0.64 -7.74
N GLY A 317 -39.06 0.21 -7.98
CA GLY A 317 -38.32 0.48 -9.21
C GLY A 317 -37.67 1.87 -9.22
N LEU A 318 -36.75 2.06 -10.17
CA LEU A 318 -36.05 3.34 -10.33
C LEU A 318 -36.96 4.39 -10.97
N PRO A 319 -36.83 5.68 -10.57
CA PRO A 319 -37.57 6.77 -11.20
C PRO A 319 -37.35 6.82 -12.73
N LEU A 320 -38.42 7.06 -13.49
CA LEU A 320 -38.37 7.04 -14.96
C LEU A 320 -37.34 7.99 -15.58
N HIS A 321 -37.03 9.11 -14.90
CA HIS A 321 -36.01 10.04 -15.39
C HIS A 321 -34.59 9.46 -15.35
N ILE A 322 -34.30 8.53 -14.44
CA ILE A 322 -33.01 7.81 -14.38
C ILE A 322 -32.90 6.87 -15.59
N TRP A 323 -33.96 6.10 -15.86
CA TRP A 323 -34.06 5.24 -17.05
C TRP A 323 -33.86 6.03 -18.35
N ARG A 324 -34.58 7.16 -18.51
CA ARG A 324 -34.46 8.02 -19.69
C ARG A 324 -33.06 8.62 -19.86
N GLY A 325 -32.38 8.93 -18.77
CA GLY A 325 -31.01 9.47 -18.82
C GLY A 325 -29.92 8.43 -19.03
N ARG A 326 -30.27 7.13 -19.01
CA ARG A 326 -29.35 5.99 -19.02
C ARG A 326 -28.44 5.98 -17.79
N PHE A 327 -28.19 4.79 -17.28
CA PHE A 327 -27.35 4.63 -16.10
C PHE A 327 -26.58 3.34 -16.16
N VAL A 328 -25.53 3.28 -15.35
CA VAL A 328 -24.90 2.02 -14.96
C VAL A 328 -25.12 1.79 -13.48
N GLU A 329 -25.32 0.54 -13.10
CA GLU A 329 -25.47 0.15 -11.69
C GLU A 329 -24.12 -0.30 -11.14
N VAL A 330 -23.68 0.35 -10.06
CA VAL A 330 -22.41 0.07 -9.38
C VAL A 330 -22.70 -0.79 -8.17
N SER A 331 -22.25 -2.04 -8.20
CA SER A 331 -22.52 -3.03 -7.16
C SER A 331 -21.27 -3.84 -6.82
N ARG A 332 -21.39 -4.69 -5.79
CA ARG A 332 -20.34 -5.61 -5.33
C ARG A 332 -18.96 -4.96 -5.13
N LEU A 333 -18.94 -3.71 -4.66
CA LEU A 333 -17.71 -3.02 -4.26
C LEU A 333 -17.17 -3.64 -2.98
N ALA A 334 -16.00 -4.27 -3.07
CA ALA A 334 -15.33 -4.88 -1.93
C ALA A 334 -13.84 -4.51 -1.92
N ILE A 335 -13.27 -4.46 -0.73
CA ILE A 335 -11.86 -4.11 -0.48
C ILE A 335 -11.30 -5.17 0.44
N ASP A 336 -10.10 -5.63 0.09
CA ASP A 336 -9.36 -6.53 0.95
C ASP A 336 -9.16 -5.89 2.35
N PRO A 337 -9.48 -6.61 3.45
CA PRO A 337 -9.39 -6.05 4.80
C PRO A 337 -8.02 -5.51 5.19
N ALA A 338 -6.93 -6.11 4.70
CA ALA A 338 -5.57 -5.68 4.97
C ALA A 338 -5.17 -4.42 4.20
N HIS A 339 -5.94 -4.03 3.17
CA HIS A 339 -5.68 -2.91 2.28
C HIS A 339 -6.73 -1.80 2.36
N ARG A 340 -7.55 -1.78 3.42
CA ARG A 340 -8.52 -0.70 3.65
C ARG A 340 -7.81 0.65 3.84
N GLY A 341 -8.10 1.60 2.95
CA GLY A 341 -7.50 2.93 2.99
C GLY A 341 -7.84 3.81 1.80
N ALA A 342 -7.47 5.09 1.88
CA ALA A 342 -7.81 6.13 0.90
C ALA A 342 -7.06 5.93 -0.42
N GLY A 343 -7.66 5.17 -1.34
CA GLY A 343 -7.17 5.00 -2.70
C GLY A 343 -7.98 3.99 -3.50
N VAL A 344 -8.23 2.80 -2.93
CA VAL A 344 -8.86 1.67 -3.65
C VAL A 344 -10.27 2.02 -4.14
N VAL A 345 -11.12 2.56 -3.26
CA VAL A 345 -12.48 2.99 -3.65
C VAL A 345 -12.40 4.05 -4.75
N LEU A 346 -11.53 5.04 -4.62
CA LEU A 346 -11.39 6.11 -5.60
C LEU A 346 -10.91 5.57 -6.96
N ALA A 347 -10.00 4.59 -6.94
CA ALA A 347 -9.51 3.92 -8.15
C ALA A 347 -10.62 3.12 -8.85
N LEU A 348 -11.45 2.39 -8.10
CA LEU A 348 -12.61 1.68 -8.65
C LEU A 348 -13.65 2.65 -9.23
N PHE A 349 -13.98 3.73 -8.51
CA PHE A 349 -14.92 4.75 -9.00
C PHE A 349 -14.40 5.47 -10.27
N ARG A 350 -13.08 5.65 -10.41
CA ARG A 350 -12.48 6.18 -11.64
C ARG A 350 -12.79 5.29 -12.84
N GLU A 351 -12.57 3.99 -12.71
CA GLU A 351 -12.88 3.05 -13.80
C GLU A 351 -14.37 2.93 -14.08
N THR A 352 -15.20 2.91 -13.03
CA THR A 352 -16.65 2.96 -13.18
C THR A 352 -17.11 4.18 -13.97
N ALA A 353 -16.58 5.36 -13.66
CA ALA A 353 -16.92 6.56 -14.41
C ALA A 353 -16.36 6.54 -15.82
N ARG A 354 -15.13 6.05 -16.03
CA ARG A 354 -14.58 5.90 -17.38
C ARG A 354 -15.49 5.06 -18.25
N LEU A 355 -15.99 3.95 -17.72
CA LEU A 355 -16.97 3.11 -18.41
C LEU A 355 -18.28 3.85 -18.65
N ALA A 356 -18.84 4.52 -17.63
CA ALA A 356 -20.08 5.28 -17.77
C ALA A 356 -19.99 6.39 -18.83
N PHE A 357 -18.86 7.12 -18.89
CA PHE A 357 -18.59 8.12 -19.92
C PHE A 357 -18.55 7.50 -21.31
N ASN A 358 -17.84 6.38 -21.47
CA ASN A 358 -17.76 5.70 -22.76
C ASN A 358 -19.11 5.13 -23.24
N LEU A 359 -20.03 4.87 -22.32
CA LEU A 359 -21.37 4.37 -22.64
C LEU A 359 -22.42 5.48 -22.82
N ASP A 360 -22.02 6.76 -22.71
CA ASP A 360 -22.93 7.91 -22.70
C ASP A 360 -24.03 7.78 -21.61
N CYS A 361 -23.66 7.25 -20.44
CA CYS A 361 -24.56 7.15 -19.29
C CYS A 361 -24.53 8.44 -18.47
N ARG A 362 -25.70 9.00 -18.16
CA ARG A 362 -25.80 10.20 -17.32
C ARG A 362 -25.67 9.91 -15.84
N TYR A 363 -26.17 8.75 -15.40
CA TYR A 363 -26.24 8.42 -13.98
C TYR A 363 -25.34 7.24 -13.60
N LEU A 364 -24.75 7.33 -12.41
CA LEU A 364 -24.30 6.15 -11.67
C LEU A 364 -25.35 5.87 -10.60
N VAL A 365 -25.86 4.64 -10.56
CA VAL A 365 -26.80 4.20 -9.52
C VAL A 365 -26.10 3.19 -8.63
N LEU A 366 -26.25 3.30 -7.32
CA LEU A 366 -25.56 2.44 -6.36
C LEU A 366 -26.35 2.27 -5.07
N ASP A 367 -26.09 1.16 -4.39
CA ASP A 367 -26.56 0.90 -3.05
C ASP A 367 -25.57 1.40 -1.99
N ALA A 368 -26.09 2.02 -0.94
CA ALA A 368 -25.30 2.52 0.17
C ALA A 368 -25.95 2.15 1.51
N ILE A 369 -25.23 1.38 2.34
CA ILE A 369 -25.58 1.31 3.77
C ILE A 369 -25.46 2.71 4.40
N GLU A 370 -26.22 3.00 5.45
CA GLU A 370 -26.28 4.35 6.06
C GLU A 370 -24.89 4.94 6.36
N LYS A 371 -23.92 4.11 6.78
CA LYS A 371 -22.55 4.53 7.06
C LYS A 371 -21.78 5.08 5.84
N LEU A 372 -22.14 4.65 4.63
CA LEU A 372 -21.49 5.06 3.37
C LEU A 372 -22.19 6.25 2.70
N VAL A 373 -23.43 6.53 3.06
CA VAL A 373 -24.21 7.62 2.44
C VAL A 373 -23.48 8.98 2.51
N PRO A 374 -22.91 9.41 3.65
CA PRO A 374 -22.19 10.68 3.70
C PRO A 374 -20.96 10.74 2.77
N ALA A 375 -20.33 9.60 2.48
CA ALA A 375 -19.20 9.55 1.56
C ALA A 375 -19.68 9.74 0.11
N TYR A 376 -20.80 9.13 -0.27
CA TYR A 376 -21.38 9.28 -1.61
C TYR A 376 -22.00 10.66 -1.84
N GLU A 377 -22.62 11.26 -0.83
CA GLU A 377 -23.14 12.63 -0.92
C GLU A 377 -22.04 13.67 -1.21
N ARG A 378 -20.80 13.43 -0.72
CA ARG A 378 -19.65 14.30 -1.02
C ARG A 378 -19.23 14.29 -2.48
N ILE A 379 -19.51 13.21 -3.22
CA ILE A 379 -19.20 13.08 -4.65
C ILE A 379 -20.42 13.31 -5.56
N GLY A 380 -21.51 13.89 -5.01
CA GLY A 380 -22.70 14.24 -5.78
C GLY A 380 -23.85 13.24 -5.67
N GLY A 381 -23.71 12.18 -4.88
CA GLY A 381 -24.75 11.20 -4.65
C GLY A 381 -25.99 11.82 -4.00
N LYS A 382 -27.17 11.44 -4.48
CA LYS A 382 -28.47 11.81 -3.92
C LYS A 382 -29.24 10.56 -3.58
N ARG A 383 -29.83 10.53 -2.38
CA ARG A 383 -30.75 9.45 -1.97
C ARG A 383 -31.99 9.48 -2.88
N LEU A 384 -32.34 8.33 -3.45
CA LEU A 384 -33.63 8.11 -4.08
C LEU A 384 -34.65 7.71 -2.99
N PRO A 385 -35.96 7.85 -3.24
CA PRO A 385 -37.01 7.42 -2.29
C PRO A 385 -37.17 5.89 -2.29
N ILE A 386 -36.06 5.15 -2.27
CA ILE A 386 -36.00 3.70 -2.29
C ILE A 386 -35.06 3.26 -1.18
N VAL A 387 -35.60 2.47 -0.27
CA VAL A 387 -34.88 1.90 0.87
C VAL A 387 -35.15 0.41 0.88
N LYS A 388 -34.09 -0.38 1.04
CA LYS A 388 -34.17 -1.84 1.13
C LYS A 388 -33.31 -2.37 2.28
N THR A 389 -33.49 -3.63 2.60
CA THR A 389 -32.69 -4.33 3.62
C THR A 389 -31.54 -5.07 2.95
N HIS A 390 -30.32 -4.92 3.48
CA HIS A 390 -29.16 -5.65 2.97
C HIS A 390 -29.36 -7.17 3.16
N PRO A 391 -29.15 -7.99 2.13
CA PRO A 391 -29.48 -9.43 2.16
C PRO A 391 -28.74 -10.19 3.27
N TYR A 392 -27.51 -9.78 3.59
CA TYR A 392 -26.63 -10.50 4.54
C TYR A 392 -26.44 -9.84 5.91
N SER A 393 -26.92 -8.61 6.13
CA SER A 393 -26.59 -7.87 7.37
C SER A 393 -27.76 -7.19 8.05
N LYS A 394 -28.98 -7.31 7.48
CA LYS A 394 -30.19 -6.60 7.96
C LYS A 394 -30.02 -5.07 8.06
N GLU A 395 -28.93 -4.52 7.54
CA GLU A 395 -28.66 -3.08 7.53
C GLU A 395 -29.58 -2.40 6.51
N THR A 396 -30.05 -1.20 6.85
CA THR A 396 -30.76 -0.34 5.91
C THR A 396 -29.83 0.09 4.77
N VAL A 397 -30.29 -0.10 3.54
CA VAL A 397 -29.62 0.28 2.30
C VAL A 397 -30.44 1.34 1.61
N HIS A 398 -29.79 2.45 1.28
CA HIS A 398 -30.35 3.53 0.47
C HIS A 398 -29.87 3.37 -0.97
N VAL A 399 -30.81 3.43 -1.91
CA VAL A 399 -30.46 3.58 -3.32
C VAL A 399 -30.06 5.02 -3.56
N MET A 400 -28.92 5.23 -4.19
CA MET A 400 -28.39 6.54 -4.51
C MET A 400 -28.13 6.69 -6.01
N ALA A 401 -28.32 7.91 -6.52
CA ALA A 401 -27.95 8.27 -7.89
C ALA A 401 -26.96 9.44 -7.88
N ILE A 402 -25.92 9.34 -8.72
CA ILE A 402 -24.98 10.43 -9.03
C ILE A 402 -25.27 10.88 -10.46
N ASP A 403 -25.68 12.13 -10.64
CA ASP A 403 -25.91 12.74 -11.97
C ASP A 403 -24.59 13.33 -12.48
N ILE A 404 -23.91 12.60 -13.37
CA ILE A 404 -22.60 12.96 -13.91
C ILE A 404 -22.68 14.32 -14.62
N GLY A 405 -23.73 14.55 -15.42
CA GLY A 405 -23.93 15.79 -16.16
C GLY A 405 -24.12 17.00 -15.23
N GLN A 406 -24.89 16.84 -14.16
CA GLN A 406 -25.08 17.89 -13.16
C GLN A 406 -23.79 18.23 -12.41
N GLU A 407 -22.99 17.23 -12.04
CA GLU A 407 -21.74 17.47 -11.32
C GLU A 407 -20.66 18.07 -12.22
N LEU A 408 -20.61 17.70 -13.50
CA LEU A 408 -19.77 18.37 -14.51
C LEU A 408 -20.15 19.85 -14.68
N GLY A 409 -21.45 20.15 -14.71
CA GLY A 409 -21.97 21.52 -14.91
C GLY A 409 -21.83 22.44 -13.70
N ARG A 410 -21.51 21.91 -12.51
CA ARG A 410 -21.40 22.67 -11.26
C ARG A 410 -19.94 22.78 -10.82
N LEU A 411 -19.26 23.85 -11.25
CA LEU A 411 -18.00 24.31 -10.65
C LEU A 411 -18.23 24.90 -9.24
N GLY A 412 -18.80 24.12 -8.32
CA GLY A 412 -19.15 24.53 -6.96
C GLY A 412 -18.19 24.01 -5.88
N ARG A 413 -18.56 24.16 -4.60
CA ARG A 413 -17.75 23.71 -3.43
C ARG A 413 -17.44 22.20 -3.40
N ARG A 414 -18.16 21.37 -4.16
CA ARG A 414 -17.95 19.92 -4.30
C ARG A 414 -16.94 19.54 -5.38
N TRP A 415 -16.38 20.53 -6.08
CA TRP A 415 -15.48 20.34 -7.20
C TRP A 415 -14.19 19.62 -6.84
N LEU A 416 -13.59 19.87 -5.67
CA LEU A 416 -12.33 19.24 -5.27
C LEU A 416 -12.46 17.71 -5.09
N PRO A 417 -13.41 17.19 -4.28
CA PRO A 417 -13.67 15.74 -4.22
C PRO A 417 -13.98 15.14 -5.59
N TRP A 418 -14.79 15.84 -6.40
CA TRP A 418 -15.21 15.36 -7.71
C TRP A 418 -14.04 15.32 -8.71
N GLN A 419 -13.16 16.32 -8.73
CA GLN A 419 -11.91 16.32 -9.52
C GLN A 419 -10.96 15.21 -9.09
N VAL A 420 -10.82 14.97 -7.78
CA VAL A 420 -9.95 13.89 -7.29
C VAL A 420 -10.46 12.54 -7.79
N VAL A 421 -11.78 12.31 -7.82
CA VAL A 421 -12.33 11.08 -8.36
C VAL A 421 -12.30 11.08 -9.89
N PHE A 422 -13.01 11.99 -10.54
CA PHE A 422 -13.34 11.90 -11.96
C PHE A 422 -12.49 12.79 -12.87
N GLY A 423 -11.72 13.74 -12.31
CA GLY A 423 -10.91 14.69 -13.09
C GLY A 423 -9.96 14.04 -14.09
N PRO A 424 -9.14 13.03 -13.71
CA PRO A 424 -8.27 12.33 -14.65
C PRO A 424 -9.02 11.65 -15.80
N VAL A 425 -10.22 11.12 -15.52
CA VAL A 425 -11.05 10.41 -16.49
C VAL A 425 -11.68 11.38 -17.48
N VAL A 426 -12.23 12.48 -16.97
CA VAL A 426 -12.79 13.56 -17.80
C VAL A 426 -11.71 14.14 -18.69
N ASP A 427 -10.54 14.44 -18.15
CA ASP A 427 -9.42 14.97 -18.93
C ASP A 427 -8.95 13.98 -20.01
N HIS A 428 -8.83 12.69 -19.71
CA HIS A 428 -8.54 11.68 -20.72
C HIS A 428 -9.62 11.62 -21.82
N HIS A 429 -10.90 11.55 -21.43
CA HIS A 429 -12.02 11.48 -22.36
C HIS A 429 -12.12 12.74 -23.24
N MET A 430 -11.86 13.92 -22.70
CA MET A 430 -11.79 15.20 -23.45
C MET A 430 -10.67 15.20 -24.49
N ARG A 431 -9.57 14.47 -24.27
CA ARG A 431 -8.46 14.37 -25.24
C ARG A 431 -8.73 13.35 -26.34
N THR A 432 -9.53 12.31 -26.04
CA THR A 432 -9.72 11.15 -26.93
C THR A 432 -11.07 11.13 -27.65
N SER A 433 -12.06 11.91 -27.19
CA SER A 433 -13.43 11.93 -27.73
C SER A 433 -13.77 13.26 -28.39
N SER A 434 -14.73 13.23 -29.34
CA SER A 434 -15.27 14.46 -29.95
C SER A 434 -15.92 15.37 -28.89
N PRO A 435 -15.72 16.71 -28.93
CA PRO A 435 -16.36 17.68 -28.03
C PRO A 435 -17.90 17.54 -27.90
N ASP A 436 -18.56 16.97 -28.91
CA ASP A 436 -20.00 16.75 -28.92
C ASP A 436 -20.47 15.67 -27.91
N ALA A 437 -19.60 14.73 -27.53
CA ALA A 437 -19.94 13.67 -26.57
C ALA A 437 -20.21 14.23 -25.17
N LEU A 438 -19.34 15.09 -24.64
CA LEU A 438 -19.59 15.75 -23.35
C LEU A 438 -20.76 16.72 -23.40
N THR A 439 -20.96 17.38 -24.53
CA THR A 439 -22.08 18.32 -24.69
C THR A 439 -23.42 17.59 -24.55
N ARG A 440 -23.53 16.34 -25.01
CA ARG A 440 -24.71 15.47 -24.81
C ARG A 440 -24.93 15.08 -23.35
N LEU A 441 -23.86 14.82 -22.60
CA LEU A 441 -23.94 14.53 -21.15
C LEU A 441 -24.36 15.75 -20.31
N VAL A 442 -23.95 16.95 -20.73
CA VAL A 442 -24.16 18.20 -19.97
C VAL A 442 -25.53 18.83 -20.26
N ARG A 443 -26.16 18.56 -21.42
CA ARG A 443 -27.49 19.12 -21.78
C ARG A 443 -28.63 18.58 -20.89
N GLY A 444 -28.81 19.20 -19.73
CA GLY A 444 -30.08 19.27 -19.00
C GLY A 444 -30.79 20.61 -19.27
N PRO A 445 -32.09 20.77 -18.90
CA PRO A 445 -32.97 21.88 -19.31
C PRO A 445 -32.56 23.29 -18.88
N ARG A 446 -31.39 23.45 -18.24
CA ARG A 446 -30.76 24.73 -17.91
C ARG A 446 -29.25 24.57 -18.01
N THR A 447 -28.63 24.87 -19.15
CA THR A 447 -27.17 24.86 -19.24
C THR A 447 -26.59 26.13 -19.82
N ALA A 448 -25.79 26.81 -19.00
CA ALA A 448 -24.84 27.83 -19.39
C ALA A 448 -23.67 27.20 -20.15
N LEU A 449 -23.10 27.95 -21.10
CA LEU A 449 -21.97 27.54 -21.93
C LEU A 449 -20.78 27.03 -21.08
N PHE A 450 -20.36 25.81 -21.40
CA PHE A 450 -19.25 25.11 -20.79
C PHE A 450 -17.91 25.70 -21.29
N TRP A 451 -17.20 26.45 -20.44
CA TRP A 451 -15.81 26.81 -20.68
C TRP A 451 -14.90 25.92 -19.83
N VAL A 452 -14.39 24.84 -20.43
CA VAL A 452 -13.27 24.10 -19.84
C VAL A 452 -12.04 25.01 -19.93
N LYS A 453 -11.76 25.80 -18.89
CA LYS A 453 -10.43 26.37 -18.75
C LYS A 453 -9.44 25.20 -18.65
N ARG A 454 -8.48 25.19 -19.58
CA ARG A 454 -7.28 24.33 -19.70
C ARG A 454 -6.37 24.37 -18.45
N THR A 455 -6.92 24.29 -17.25
CA THR A 455 -6.19 24.41 -15.98
C THR A 455 -5.71 23.05 -15.46
N VAL A 456 -6.20 21.94 -16.03
CA VAL A 456 -5.83 20.58 -15.59
C VAL A 456 -4.39 20.20 -15.97
N SER A 457 -3.76 20.90 -16.93
CA SER A 457 -2.37 20.65 -17.32
C SER A 457 -1.31 21.36 -16.45
N ARG A 458 -1.70 21.99 -15.32
CA ARG A 458 -0.76 22.71 -14.42
C ARG A 458 -0.69 22.17 -12.99
N LEU A 459 -1.30 21.01 -12.71
CA LEU A 459 -1.19 20.31 -11.43
C LEU A 459 -0.46 18.97 -11.64
N HIS A 460 0.84 19.06 -11.92
CA HIS A 460 1.79 17.95 -11.80
C HIS A 460 2.95 18.37 -10.91
#